data_AF-A0A947JNE8-F1
#
_entry.id   AF-A0A947JNE8-F1
#
_cell.length_a   1.000
_cell.length_b   1.000
_cell.length_c   1.000
_cell.angle_alpha   90.00
_cell.angle_beta   90.00
_cell.angle_gamma   90.00
#
_symmetry.space_group_name_H-M   'P 1'
#
loop_
_entity.id
_entity.type
_entity.pdbx_description
1 polymer ?
#
loop_
_entity_poly.entity_id
_entity_poly.type
_entity_poly.pdbx_seq_one_letter_code
_entity_poly.pdbx_strand_id
1 'polypeptide(L)'
;MTTNEQVKLVIRGDQPLEGDITVGGMKNATTPVIAATLLVQGACVIENVPRLTDVERMLDILRSLGAEVAWSGENELTIDTSRADIVSLDAKAVKSMRSSILLMGPLLARFHEVIIPEPGGCIIGNRPIDTHLHALEQLGATIGDRGDGTIRLTTSNLSG
;
A
#
# COMPACT_ATOMS: atom_id res chain seq x y z
N MET A 1 6.28 24.72 -15.84
CA MET A 1 7.36 25.29 -15.01
C MET A 1 7.11 24.83 -13.58
N THR A 2 7.84 23.80 -13.12
CA THR A 2 8.01 23.50 -11.69
C THR A 2 9.42 22.96 -11.56
N THR A 3 10.29 23.80 -11.01
CA THR A 3 11.68 23.48 -10.69
C THR A 3 11.69 22.32 -9.70
N ASN A 4 12.35 21.21 -10.07
CA ASN A 4 12.83 20.21 -9.12
C ASN A 4 13.89 20.89 -8.24
N GLU A 5 13.48 21.67 -7.24
CA GLU A 5 14.40 22.16 -6.23
C GLU A 5 14.77 21.00 -5.31
N GLN A 6 16.00 20.52 -5.46
CA GLN A 6 16.58 19.50 -4.62
C GLN A 6 16.80 20.09 -3.22
N VAL A 7 15.94 19.74 -2.27
CA VAL A 7 16.12 20.11 -0.86
C VAL A 7 17.43 19.48 -0.37
N LYS A 8 18.35 20.31 0.12
CA LYS A 8 19.62 19.86 0.73
C LYS A 8 19.55 20.03 2.24
N LEU A 9 19.87 18.98 2.97
CA LEU A 9 20.10 19.03 4.41
C LEU A 9 21.59 19.36 4.64
N VAL A 10 21.88 20.53 5.21
CA VAL A 10 23.25 20.94 5.57
C VAL A 10 23.43 20.80 7.08
N ILE A 11 24.28 19.86 7.49
CA ILE A 11 24.53 19.56 8.90
C ILE A 11 25.87 20.18 9.31
N ARG A 12 25.91 20.91 10.43
CA ARG A 12 27.14 21.38 11.08
C ARG A 12 27.39 20.50 12.30
N GLY A 13 28.57 19.89 12.38
CA GLY A 13 28.95 18.98 13.47
C GLY A 13 29.29 19.69 14.78
N ASP A 14 29.97 18.96 15.67
CA ASP A 14 30.52 19.44 16.95
C ASP A 14 29.50 19.94 17.98
N GLN A 15 28.27 19.43 17.94
CA GLN A 15 27.24 19.68 18.95
C GLN A 15 26.65 18.34 19.45
N PRO A 16 26.75 18.01 20.75
CA PRO A 16 26.04 16.86 21.30
C PRO A 16 24.52 17.09 21.22
N LEU A 17 23.77 16.03 20.94
CA LEU A 17 22.30 16.07 20.96
C LEU A 17 21.80 15.92 22.39
N GLU A 18 20.99 16.86 22.87
CA GLU A 18 20.34 16.82 24.19
C GLU A 18 18.89 17.31 24.08
N GLY A 19 17.95 16.56 24.66
CA GLY A 19 16.52 16.88 24.65
C GLY A 19 15.64 15.66 24.39
N ASP A 20 14.33 15.90 24.31
CA ASP A 20 13.31 14.89 24.06
C ASP A 20 12.73 15.01 22.64
N ILE A 21 12.32 13.88 22.05
CA ILE A 21 11.61 13.85 20.77
C ILE A 21 10.27 13.11 20.94
N THR A 22 9.26 13.55 20.19
CA THR A 22 8.03 12.78 20.04
C THR A 22 8.20 11.81 18.88
N VAL A 23 7.99 10.52 19.14
CA VAL A 23 8.05 9.48 18.10
C VAL A 23 6.73 9.47 17.34
N GLY A 24 6.79 9.76 16.04
CA GLY A 24 5.62 9.70 15.17
C GLY A 24 5.15 8.26 14.89
N GLY A 25 4.01 8.13 14.23
CA GLY A 25 3.42 6.85 13.83
C GLY A 25 4.37 5.94 13.04
N MET A 26 4.19 4.62 13.20
CA MET A 26 5.04 3.62 12.57
C MET A 26 4.60 3.35 11.12
N LYS A 27 5.39 3.81 10.15
CA LYS A 27 5.12 3.61 8.70
C LYS A 27 4.84 2.15 8.33
N ASN A 28 5.66 1.21 8.84
CA ASN A 28 5.55 -0.21 8.47
C ASN A 28 4.30 -0.89 9.05
N ALA A 29 3.71 -0.35 10.12
CA ALA A 29 2.40 -0.77 10.62
C ALA A 29 1.26 -0.07 9.86
N THR A 30 1.49 1.17 9.42
CA THR A 30 0.50 1.99 8.71
C THR A 30 0.12 1.40 7.37
N THR A 31 1.08 0.98 6.53
CA THR A 31 0.77 0.52 5.17
C THR A 31 -0.08 -0.76 5.11
N PRO A 32 0.15 -1.81 5.94
CA PRO A 32 -0.77 -2.93 6.04
C PRO A 32 -2.17 -2.54 6.54
N VAL A 33 -2.26 -1.64 7.53
CA VAL A 33 -3.56 -1.18 8.07
C VAL A 33 -4.37 -0.45 6.99
N ILE A 34 -3.72 0.43 6.22
CA ILE A 34 -4.34 1.10 5.07
C ILE A 34 -4.84 0.06 4.05
N ALA A 35 -4.02 -0.93 3.68
CA ALA A 35 -4.43 -1.98 2.75
C ALA A 35 -5.63 -2.79 3.28
N ALA A 36 -5.68 -3.06 4.59
CA ALA A 36 -6.76 -3.80 5.23
C ALA A 36 -8.11 -3.07 5.20
N THR A 37 -8.14 -1.73 5.03
CA THR A 37 -9.40 -0.98 4.89
C THR A 37 -10.25 -1.44 3.70
N LEU A 38 -9.63 -2.06 2.67
CA LEU A 38 -10.34 -2.66 1.56
C LEU A 38 -11.25 -3.82 1.98
N LEU A 39 -11.01 -4.45 3.13
CA LEU A 39 -11.87 -5.51 3.65
C LEU A 39 -13.20 -4.99 4.20
N VAL A 40 -13.31 -3.68 4.43
CA VAL A 40 -14.50 -3.04 4.99
C VAL A 40 -15.26 -2.32 3.87
N GLN A 41 -16.54 -2.65 3.69
CA GLN A 41 -17.43 -1.89 2.80
C GLN A 41 -17.97 -0.65 3.54
N GLY A 42 -17.08 0.29 3.85
CA GLY A 42 -17.37 1.45 4.68
C GLY A 42 -16.17 2.34 4.95
N ALA A 43 -16.38 3.32 5.82
CA ALA A 43 -15.34 4.22 6.31
C ALA A 43 -14.55 3.62 7.48
N CYS A 44 -13.23 3.72 7.41
CA CYS A 44 -12.29 3.44 8.50
C CYS A 44 -11.58 4.74 8.90
N VAL A 45 -11.51 5.00 10.20
CA VAL A 45 -10.69 6.08 10.77
C VAL A 45 -9.43 5.46 11.36
N ILE A 46 -8.27 5.95 10.95
CA ILE A 46 -6.95 5.49 11.41
C ILE A 46 -6.24 6.68 12.05
N GLU A 47 -5.89 6.55 13.32
CA GLU A 47 -5.15 7.56 14.07
C GLU A 47 -3.63 7.30 14.03
N ASN A 48 -2.86 8.33 14.36
CA ASN A 48 -1.39 8.29 14.41
C ASN A 48 -0.73 7.80 13.09
N VAL A 49 -1.26 8.24 11.95
CA VAL A 49 -0.74 7.94 10.62
C VAL A 49 0.35 8.95 10.24
N PRO A 50 1.60 8.52 9.98
CA PRO A 50 2.65 9.43 9.57
C PRO A 50 2.46 9.87 8.11
N ARG A 51 2.65 11.16 7.83
CA ARG A 51 2.55 11.74 6.48
C ARG A 51 3.84 11.53 5.70
N LEU A 52 3.97 10.34 5.13
CA LEU A 52 5.16 9.92 4.38
C LEU A 52 4.80 9.62 2.92
N THR A 53 5.77 9.76 2.02
CA THR A 53 5.56 9.49 0.59
C THR A 53 5.03 8.08 0.31
N ASP A 54 5.50 7.08 1.05
CA ASP A 54 4.99 5.70 0.93
C ASP A 54 3.52 5.60 1.35
N VAL A 55 3.09 6.35 2.37
CA VAL A 55 1.69 6.39 2.81
C VAL A 55 0.84 7.03 1.73
N GLU A 56 1.23 8.22 1.25
CA GLU A 56 0.49 8.91 0.19
C GLU A 56 0.37 8.08 -1.09
N ARG A 57 1.44 7.37 -1.49
CA ARG A 57 1.38 6.46 -2.64
C ARG A 57 0.39 5.31 -2.45
N MET A 58 0.30 4.74 -1.25
CA MET A 58 -0.74 3.73 -0.96
C MET A 58 -2.13 4.35 -1.08
N LEU A 59 -2.32 5.57 -0.57
CA LEU A 59 -3.59 6.29 -0.65
C LEU A 59 -3.96 6.62 -2.10
N ASP A 60 -2.99 6.98 -2.95
CA ASP A 60 -3.22 7.20 -4.37
C ASP A 60 -3.69 5.92 -5.08
N ILE A 61 -3.14 4.76 -4.71
CA ILE A 61 -3.64 3.47 -5.21
C ILE A 61 -5.09 3.25 -4.77
N LEU A 62 -5.43 3.49 -3.50
CA LEU A 62 -6.81 3.37 -3.03
C LEU A 62 -7.76 4.38 -3.69
N ARG A 63 -7.32 5.63 -3.91
CA ARG A 63 -8.07 6.65 -4.65
C ARG A 63 -8.32 6.19 -6.09
N SER A 64 -7.36 5.53 -6.73
CA SER A 64 -7.55 4.97 -8.09
C SER A 64 -8.64 3.90 -8.14
N LEU A 65 -8.81 3.12 -7.06
CA LEU A 65 -9.92 2.19 -6.92
C LEU A 65 -11.27 2.90 -6.69
N GLY A 66 -11.29 4.21 -6.44
CA GLY A 66 -12.49 4.97 -6.10
C GLY A 66 -12.73 5.13 -4.60
N ALA A 67 -11.73 4.84 -3.75
CA ALA A 67 -11.82 5.14 -2.33
C ALA A 67 -11.78 6.65 -2.08
N GLU A 68 -12.60 7.12 -1.14
CA GLU A 68 -12.57 8.50 -0.66
C GLU A 68 -11.59 8.57 0.52
N VAL A 69 -10.57 9.43 0.41
CA VAL A 69 -9.49 9.53 1.40
C VAL A 69 -9.37 10.97 1.87
N ALA A 70 -9.53 11.18 3.18
CA ALA A 70 -9.44 12.50 3.80
C ALA A 70 -8.53 12.46 5.02
N TRP A 71 -7.59 13.40 5.09
CA TRP A 71 -6.85 13.68 6.30
C TRP A 71 -7.68 14.60 7.20
N SER A 72 -7.96 14.14 8.41
CA SER A 72 -8.50 14.95 9.51
C SER A 72 -7.36 15.25 10.48
N GLY A 73 -7.20 16.51 10.89
CA GLY A 73 -6.08 16.90 11.76
C GLY A 73 -4.68 16.55 11.21
N GLU A 74 -3.71 16.39 12.11
CA GLU A 74 -2.30 16.19 11.73
C GLU A 74 -1.98 14.75 11.32
N ASN A 75 -2.49 13.75 12.07
CA ASN A 75 -2.15 12.34 11.90
C ASN A 75 -3.38 11.41 11.91
N GLU A 76 -4.56 11.91 11.58
CA GLU A 76 -5.77 11.10 11.47
C GLU A 76 -6.22 11.02 10.01
N LEU A 77 -6.58 9.81 9.59
CA LEU A 77 -6.89 9.49 8.22
C LEU A 77 -8.22 8.74 8.15
N THR A 78 -9.17 9.29 7.40
CA THR A 78 -10.41 8.62 7.06
C THR A 78 -10.31 8.04 5.65
N ILE A 79 -10.59 6.75 5.50
CA ILE A 79 -10.63 6.03 4.22
C ILE A 79 -11.99 5.35 4.09
N ASP A 80 -12.78 5.77 3.11
CA ASP A 80 -14.01 5.06 2.72
C ASP A 80 -13.78 4.30 1.42
N THR A 81 -13.83 2.97 1.50
CA THR A 81 -13.66 2.10 0.33
C THR A 81 -14.98 1.56 -0.21
N SER A 82 -16.15 2.05 0.22
CA SER A 82 -17.47 1.54 -0.20
C SER A 82 -17.66 1.54 -1.72
N ARG A 83 -17.04 2.51 -2.40
CA ARG A 83 -17.10 2.69 -3.86
C ARG A 83 -15.94 2.04 -4.62
N ALA A 84 -15.12 1.23 -3.95
CA ALA A 84 -13.95 0.62 -4.56
C ALA A 84 -14.34 -0.34 -5.70
N ASP A 85 -13.76 -0.12 -6.88
CA ASP A 85 -13.93 -0.90 -8.10
C ASP A 85 -12.56 -1.34 -8.64
N ILE A 86 -12.38 -2.65 -8.73
CA ILE A 86 -11.14 -3.26 -9.20
C ILE A 86 -10.77 -2.88 -10.64
N VAL A 87 -11.76 -2.56 -11.48
CA VAL A 87 -11.55 -2.17 -12.88
C VAL A 87 -10.78 -0.84 -12.99
N SER A 88 -10.90 0.01 -11.97
CA SER A 88 -10.29 1.36 -11.95
C SER A 88 -8.87 1.38 -11.39
N LEU A 89 -8.35 0.23 -10.92
CA LEU A 89 -7.03 0.15 -10.28
C LEU A 89 -5.90 0.66 -11.19
N ASP A 90 -5.13 1.63 -10.71
CA ASP A 90 -3.93 2.08 -11.41
C ASP A 90 -2.78 1.05 -11.26
N ALA A 91 -2.68 0.17 -12.26
CA ALA A 91 -1.61 -0.83 -12.33
C ALA A 91 -0.20 -0.20 -12.34
N LYS A 92 -0.01 1.01 -12.88
CA LYS A 92 1.32 1.66 -12.90
C LYS A 92 1.70 2.09 -11.49
N ALA A 93 0.76 2.63 -10.72
CA ALA A 93 0.98 2.98 -9.32
C ALA A 93 1.35 1.74 -8.49
N VAL A 94 0.62 0.63 -8.66
CA VAL A 94 0.92 -0.67 -8.02
C VAL A 94 2.34 -1.15 -8.36
N LYS A 95 2.72 -1.11 -9.64
CA LYS A 95 4.06 -1.52 -10.10
C LYS A 95 5.18 -0.64 -9.57
N SER A 96 4.90 0.64 -9.30
CA SER A 96 5.92 1.60 -8.84
C SER A 96 6.32 1.43 -7.37
N MET A 97 5.54 0.69 -6.59
CA MET A 97 5.65 0.65 -5.12
C MET A 97 5.74 -0.79 -4.61
N ARG A 98 6.87 -1.18 -4.02
CA ARG A 98 7.06 -2.58 -3.55
C ARG A 98 6.04 -3.04 -2.52
N SER A 99 5.61 -2.13 -1.64
CA SER A 99 4.62 -2.39 -0.58
C SER A 99 3.19 -2.52 -1.10
N SER A 100 2.92 -2.28 -2.38
CA SER A 100 1.63 -2.58 -3.01
C SER A 100 1.28 -4.07 -2.94
N ILE A 101 2.26 -4.95 -2.71
CA ILE A 101 2.05 -6.38 -2.43
C ILE A 101 1.04 -6.63 -1.29
N LEU A 102 0.94 -5.72 -0.34
CA LEU A 102 0.04 -5.84 0.81
C LEU A 102 -1.44 -5.74 0.38
N LEU A 103 -1.72 -5.24 -0.83
CA LEU A 103 -3.07 -5.17 -1.39
C LEU A 103 -3.55 -6.52 -1.92
N MET A 104 -2.65 -7.48 -2.20
CA MET A 104 -3.02 -8.76 -2.82
C MET A 104 -4.12 -9.51 -2.06
N GLY A 105 -3.92 -9.68 -0.74
CA GLY A 105 -4.89 -10.35 0.12
C GLY A 105 -6.24 -9.61 0.17
N PRO A 106 -6.27 -8.33 0.59
CA PRO A 106 -7.52 -7.56 0.66
C PRO A 106 -8.26 -7.44 -0.66
N LEU A 107 -7.56 -7.23 -1.78
CA LEU A 107 -8.19 -7.17 -3.11
C LEU A 107 -8.79 -8.52 -3.48
N LEU A 108 -8.04 -9.61 -3.30
CA LEU A 108 -8.54 -10.94 -3.64
C LEU A 108 -9.72 -11.35 -2.75
N ALA A 109 -9.65 -11.07 -1.45
CA ALA A 109 -10.73 -11.36 -0.51
C ALA A 109 -12.02 -10.59 -0.85
N ARG A 110 -11.89 -9.33 -1.31
CA ARG A 110 -13.05 -8.49 -1.64
C ARG A 110 -13.62 -8.79 -3.02
N PHE A 111 -12.76 -8.89 -4.02
CA PHE A 111 -13.16 -8.92 -5.43
C PHE A 111 -13.18 -10.32 -6.03
N HIS A 112 -12.68 -11.35 -5.34
CA HIS A 112 -12.59 -12.76 -5.76
C HIS A 112 -11.72 -13.03 -6.99
N GLU A 113 -11.45 -12.01 -7.80
CA GLU A 113 -10.54 -12.03 -8.91
C GLU A 113 -9.77 -10.70 -8.97
N VAL A 114 -8.45 -10.79 -9.11
CA VAL A 114 -7.58 -9.63 -9.26
C VAL A 114 -6.46 -9.93 -10.24
N ILE A 115 -6.15 -8.95 -11.09
CA ILE A 115 -5.00 -8.99 -12.01
C ILE A 115 -4.13 -7.79 -11.67
N ILE A 116 -2.92 -8.06 -11.19
CA ILE A 116 -1.99 -7.01 -10.77
C ILE A 116 -0.60 -7.26 -11.34
N PRO A 117 0.17 -6.20 -11.64
CA PRO A 117 1.57 -6.37 -11.98
C PRO A 117 2.37 -6.84 -10.77
N GLU A 118 3.48 -7.51 -11.03
CA GLU A 118 4.45 -7.78 -9.98
C GLU A 118 4.92 -6.46 -9.33
N PRO A 119 4.92 -6.38 -7.98
CA PRO A 119 5.38 -5.20 -7.26
C PRO A 119 6.84 -4.87 -7.59
N GLY A 120 7.08 -3.70 -8.17
CA GLY A 120 8.41 -3.21 -8.53
C GLY A 120 9.02 -2.27 -7.50
N GLY A 121 9.86 -1.33 -7.96
CA GLY A 121 10.39 -0.23 -7.13
C GLY A 121 11.50 -0.62 -6.14
N CYS A 122 12.18 -1.75 -6.35
CA CYS A 122 13.25 -2.21 -5.48
C CYS A 122 14.64 -2.05 -6.12
N ILE A 123 15.44 -1.11 -5.62
CA ILE A 123 16.85 -0.91 -6.03
C ILE A 123 17.81 -1.73 -5.13
N ILE A 124 17.34 -2.20 -3.98
CA ILE A 124 18.16 -2.74 -2.88
C ILE A 124 18.51 -4.23 -3.05
N GLY A 125 17.91 -4.93 -4.02
CA GLY A 125 18.21 -6.34 -4.32
C GLY A 125 16.98 -7.17 -4.68
N ASN A 126 17.17 -8.48 -4.91
CA ASN A 126 16.08 -9.39 -5.23
C ASN A 126 15.20 -9.63 -4.00
N ARG A 127 13.90 -9.36 -4.10
CA ARG A 127 12.91 -9.55 -3.04
C ARG A 127 11.69 -10.29 -3.62
N PRO A 128 11.78 -11.62 -3.76
CA PRO A 128 10.73 -12.42 -4.38
C PRO A 128 9.40 -12.28 -3.64
N ILE A 129 8.32 -12.64 -4.34
CA ILE A 129 6.96 -12.60 -3.79
C ILE A 129 6.39 -14.00 -3.53
N ASP A 130 7.18 -15.05 -3.79
CA ASP A 130 6.75 -16.45 -3.72
C ASP A 130 6.10 -16.81 -2.39
N THR A 131 6.62 -16.31 -1.27
CA THR A 131 6.03 -16.54 0.06
C THR A 131 4.60 -16.00 0.16
N HIS A 132 4.31 -14.84 -0.46
CA HIS A 132 2.96 -14.28 -0.46
C HIS A 132 2.01 -15.10 -1.35
N LEU A 133 2.49 -15.52 -2.53
CA LEU A 133 1.72 -16.35 -3.44
C LEU A 133 1.38 -17.69 -2.78
N HIS A 134 2.39 -18.35 -2.21
CA HIS A 134 2.22 -19.63 -1.53
C HIS A 134 1.26 -19.54 -0.34
N ALA A 135 1.34 -18.48 0.46
CA ALA A 135 0.40 -18.26 1.56
C ALA A 135 -1.03 -18.09 1.06
N LEU A 136 -1.26 -17.35 -0.03
CA LEU A 136 -2.58 -17.19 -0.62
C LEU A 136 -3.11 -18.50 -1.22
N GLU A 137 -2.26 -19.32 -1.84
CA GLU A 137 -2.63 -20.65 -2.32
C GLU A 137 -3.10 -21.55 -1.18
N GLN A 138 -2.39 -21.55 -0.04
CA GLN A 138 -2.80 -22.29 1.15
C GLN A 138 -4.16 -21.83 1.68
N LEU A 139 -4.52 -20.57 1.45
CA LEU A 139 -5.83 -20.01 1.81
C LEU A 139 -6.91 -20.24 0.75
N GLY A 140 -6.63 -20.92 -0.36
CA GLY A 140 -7.61 -21.22 -1.41
C GLY A 140 -7.57 -20.29 -2.63
N ALA A 141 -6.49 -19.56 -2.83
CA ALA A 141 -6.26 -18.83 -4.08
C ALA A 141 -5.71 -19.75 -5.18
N THR A 142 -6.09 -19.47 -6.44
CA THR A 142 -5.43 -19.99 -7.64
C THR A 142 -4.57 -18.88 -8.23
N ILE A 143 -3.29 -19.19 -8.48
CA ILE A 143 -2.31 -18.23 -9.02
C ILE A 143 -2.03 -18.59 -10.49
N GLY A 144 -2.15 -17.60 -11.38
CA GLY A 144 -1.82 -17.73 -12.79
C GLY A 144 -0.86 -16.64 -13.25
N ASP A 145 0.32 -17.02 -13.70
CA ASP A 145 1.24 -16.13 -14.41
C ASP A 145 0.75 -15.92 -15.85
N ARG A 146 0.65 -14.66 -16.28
CA ARG A 146 0.20 -14.30 -17.63
C ARG A 146 1.36 -14.12 -18.62
N GLY A 147 2.62 -14.17 -18.17
CA GLY A 147 3.81 -14.01 -19.00
C GLY A 147 4.07 -12.56 -19.47
N ASP A 148 3.22 -11.61 -19.09
CA ASP A 148 3.34 -10.18 -19.40
C ASP A 148 3.81 -9.35 -18.18
N GLY A 149 4.25 -10.02 -17.12
CA GLY A 149 4.63 -9.40 -15.85
C GLY A 149 3.45 -9.04 -14.95
N THR A 150 2.26 -9.60 -15.23
CA THR A 150 1.09 -9.56 -14.37
C THR A 150 0.72 -10.96 -13.86
N ILE A 151 0.16 -10.97 -12.65
CA ILE A 151 -0.30 -12.17 -11.97
C ILE A 151 -1.81 -12.06 -11.83
N ARG A 152 -2.51 -13.11 -12.26
CA ARG A 152 -3.93 -13.31 -12.02
C ARG A 152 -4.11 -14.14 -10.76
N LEU A 153 -4.87 -13.64 -9.81
CA LEU A 153 -5.30 -14.38 -8.63
C LEU A 153 -6.81 -14.53 -8.66
N THR A 154 -7.30 -15.74 -8.43
CA THR A 154 -8.74 -16.03 -8.31
C THR A 154 -9.01 -16.86 -7.06
N THR A 155 -10.20 -16.73 -6.50
CA THR A 155 -10.64 -17.54 -5.37
C THR A 155 -12.16 -17.66 -5.34
N SER A 156 -12.70 -18.80 -4.91
CA SER A 156 -14.12 -18.93 -4.57
C SER A 156 -14.41 -18.44 -3.15
N ASN A 157 -13.42 -18.56 -2.26
CA ASN A 157 -13.39 -18.02 -0.92
C ASN A 157 -11.97 -18.19 -0.35
N LEU A 158 -11.47 -17.21 0.40
CA LEU A 158 -10.25 -17.39 1.19
C LEU A 158 -10.60 -17.93 2.57
N SER A 159 -9.95 -19.01 2.99
CA SER A 159 -10.15 -19.64 4.30
C SER A 159 -8.83 -20.06 4.92
N GLY A 160 -8.62 -19.75 6.20
CA GLY A 160 -7.46 -20.15 7.00
C GLY A 160 -7.82 -20.99 8.20
#